data_AF-A0A4V2AY10-F1
#
_entry.id   AF-A0A4V2AY10-F1
#
_cell.length_a   1.000
_cell.length_b   1.000
_cell.length_c   1.000
_cell.angle_alpha   90.00
_cell.angle_beta   90.00
_cell.angle_gamma   90.00
#
_symmetry.space_group_name_H-M   'P 1'
#
loop_
_entity.id
_entity.type
_entity.pdbx_description
1 polymer ?
#
loop_
_entity_poly.entity_id
_entity_poly.type
_entity_poly.pdbx_seq_one_letter_code
_entity_poly.pdbx_strand_id
1 'polypeptide(L)'
;MLLYAFAQEPSFTFNYNPANESNKFTQASIFTHTNVALSWLKSHGYKNFGDTQIKLLAHAKISGDVNNALYQPASGGAAPMILVGDGDGNVLQNLGTDADVVSHELGHHVVYKTVTDIRGESLVIHEALADYFTFARTGNACLGESICPNTPVGLQVCAVPRQCLRSGENDYAYGDADLPEQAHLRGQFISGLLWDLTKKDNIPQDDVTSLVLKSVDLLVSNSGYKHLIVAMLLVDHAEFRDKYCPTILARAKVRGLSGILSDVSCSSITSSTNSQANVTTFLNTGGTTTPAATTSTKKAGKACGVLNAGGGSGQAAGLLLILSLPAAITWVRRKKS
;
A
#
# COMPACT_ATOMS: atom_id res chain seq x y z
N MET A 1 -16.15 -0.87 -33.93
CA MET A 1 -16.09 0.36 -33.10
C MET A 1 -16.63 -0.02 -31.73
N LEU A 2 -15.76 -0.47 -30.83
CA LEU A 2 -16.13 -0.93 -29.50
C LEU A 2 -16.13 0.28 -28.57
N LEU A 3 -17.32 0.66 -28.12
CA LEU A 3 -17.52 1.68 -27.09
C LEU A 3 -17.03 1.10 -25.76
N TYR A 4 -15.88 1.58 -25.29
CA TYR A 4 -15.41 1.34 -23.93
C TYR A 4 -16.31 2.11 -22.96
N ALA A 5 -17.34 1.43 -22.43
CA ALA A 5 -18.13 1.96 -21.32
C ALA A 5 -17.39 1.70 -20.01
N PHE A 6 -17.40 2.70 -19.12
CA PHE A 6 -16.78 2.78 -17.79
C PHE A 6 -15.33 3.29 -17.72
N ALA A 7 -15.00 4.33 -18.50
CA ALA A 7 -14.11 5.35 -17.93
C ALA A 7 -14.92 6.15 -16.90
N GLN A 8 -14.39 6.37 -15.69
CA GLN A 8 -15.00 7.29 -14.74
C GLN A 8 -15.17 8.65 -15.44
N GLU A 9 -16.37 9.24 -15.40
CA GLU A 9 -16.56 10.59 -15.94
C GLU A 9 -15.54 11.51 -15.26
N PRO A 10 -14.74 12.26 -16.01
CA PRO A 10 -13.71 13.10 -15.43
C PRO A 10 -14.33 14.06 -14.41
N SER A 11 -13.82 14.03 -13.17
CA SER A 11 -14.25 14.97 -12.11
C SER A 11 -13.73 16.40 -12.33
N PHE A 12 -12.91 16.60 -13.37
CA PHE A 12 -12.32 17.88 -13.75
C PHE A 12 -12.79 18.33 -15.13
N THR A 13 -12.91 19.64 -15.31
CA THR A 13 -13.15 20.24 -16.63
C THR A 13 -11.85 20.35 -17.40
N PHE A 14 -11.75 19.62 -18.50
CA PHE A 14 -10.61 19.70 -19.42
C PHE A 14 -10.93 20.65 -20.58
N ASN A 15 -9.96 21.46 -20.99
CA ASN A 15 -10.06 22.31 -22.19
C ASN A 15 -9.68 21.57 -23.48
N TYR A 16 -9.69 20.24 -23.43
CA TYR A 16 -9.40 19.31 -24.52
C TYR A 16 -10.33 18.10 -24.40
N ASN A 17 -10.51 17.33 -25.48
CA ASN A 17 -11.42 16.19 -25.46
C ASN A 17 -10.69 14.93 -24.92
N PRO A 18 -11.04 14.40 -23.74
CA PRO A 18 -10.37 13.23 -23.17
C PRO A 18 -10.44 11.98 -24.07
N ALA A 19 -11.50 11.85 -24.88
CA ALA A 19 -11.68 10.71 -25.77
C ALA A 19 -10.70 10.71 -26.96
N ASN A 20 -10.28 11.89 -27.41
CA ASN A 20 -9.42 12.04 -28.60
C ASN A 20 -7.99 12.48 -28.26
N GLU A 21 -7.75 12.92 -27.03
CA GLU A 21 -6.46 13.42 -26.55
C GLU A 21 -6.01 12.65 -25.31
N SER A 22 -6.10 11.32 -25.37
CA SER A 22 -5.82 10.40 -24.25
C SER A 22 -4.47 10.66 -23.58
N ASN A 23 -3.41 10.93 -24.34
CA ASN A 23 -2.09 11.24 -23.75
C ASN A 23 -2.11 12.49 -22.87
N LYS A 24 -2.83 13.55 -23.30
CA LYS A 24 -2.98 14.77 -22.48
C LYS A 24 -3.83 14.48 -21.26
N PHE A 25 -4.90 13.69 -21.44
CA PHE A 25 -5.77 13.25 -20.35
C PHE A 25 -5.00 12.50 -19.26
N THR A 26 -4.27 11.45 -19.62
CA THR A 26 -3.49 10.64 -18.67
C THR A 26 -2.46 11.49 -17.92
N GLN A 27 -1.72 12.36 -18.62
CA GLN A 27 -0.74 13.24 -17.96
C GLN A 27 -1.39 14.22 -16.99
N ALA A 28 -2.47 14.88 -17.40
CA ALA A 28 -3.16 15.84 -16.54
C ALA A 28 -3.85 15.16 -15.36
N SER A 29 -4.42 13.97 -15.56
CA SER A 29 -5.03 13.13 -14.53
C SER A 29 -4.01 12.75 -13.47
N ILE A 30 -2.88 12.15 -13.87
CA ILE A 30 -1.78 11.78 -12.96
C ILE A 30 -1.30 13.00 -12.18
N PHE A 31 -1.02 14.11 -12.87
CA PHE A 31 -0.55 15.33 -12.22
C PHE A 31 -1.56 15.88 -11.20
N THR A 32 -2.83 15.96 -11.59
CA THR A 32 -3.89 16.53 -10.74
C THR A 32 -4.14 15.67 -9.52
N HIS A 33 -4.34 14.36 -9.70
CA HIS A 33 -4.61 13.45 -8.59
C HIS A 33 -3.41 13.31 -7.64
N THR A 34 -2.17 13.35 -8.15
CA THR A 34 -0.97 13.39 -7.30
C THR A 34 -0.94 14.65 -6.44
N ASN A 35 -1.25 15.83 -7.00
CA ASN A 35 -1.28 17.08 -6.24
C ASN A 35 -2.41 17.12 -5.20
N VAL A 36 -3.57 16.53 -5.50
CA VAL A 36 -4.68 16.37 -4.55
C VAL A 36 -4.25 15.47 -3.39
N ALA A 37 -3.66 14.30 -3.68
CA ALA A 37 -3.16 13.40 -2.64
C ALA A 37 -2.05 14.04 -1.79
N LEU A 38 -1.13 14.77 -2.42
CA LEU A 38 -0.09 15.54 -1.73
C LEU A 38 -0.69 16.61 -0.80
N SER A 39 -1.71 17.33 -1.26
CA SER A 39 -2.37 18.36 -0.47
C SER A 39 -3.13 17.76 0.72
N TRP A 40 -3.77 16.61 0.53
CA TRP A 40 -4.43 15.87 1.60
C TRP A 40 -3.43 15.38 2.66
N LEU A 41 -2.28 14.81 2.27
CA LEU A 41 -1.23 14.42 3.22
C LEU A 41 -0.72 15.62 4.03
N LYS A 42 -0.51 16.76 3.38
CA LYS A 42 -0.10 18.02 4.04
C LYS A 42 -1.15 18.53 5.01
N SER A 43 -2.44 18.48 4.65
CA SER A 43 -3.52 18.93 5.53
C SER A 43 -3.65 18.07 6.79
N HIS A 44 -3.23 16.80 6.71
CA HIS A 44 -3.15 15.87 7.85
C HIS A 44 -1.80 15.91 8.59
N GLY A 45 -0.98 16.93 8.31
CA GLY A 45 0.21 17.25 9.10
C GLY A 45 1.47 16.50 8.71
N TYR A 46 1.46 15.67 7.65
CA TYR A 46 2.69 15.05 7.16
C TYR A 46 3.61 16.11 6.52
N LYS A 47 4.88 16.10 6.91
CA LYS A 47 5.86 17.12 6.50
C LYS A 47 7.11 16.53 5.84
N ASN A 48 7.35 15.23 5.98
CA ASN A 48 8.60 14.59 5.59
C ASN A 48 8.66 14.18 4.11
N PHE A 49 8.23 15.04 3.19
CA PHE A 49 8.31 14.76 1.75
C PHE A 49 9.75 14.87 1.21
N GLY A 50 10.63 15.58 1.91
CA GLY A 50 11.91 16.02 1.36
C GLY A 50 11.76 17.24 0.46
N ASP A 51 12.85 17.58 -0.23
CA ASP A 51 13.01 18.79 -1.05
C ASP A 51 13.04 18.51 -2.56
N THR A 52 13.14 17.24 -2.94
CA THR A 52 13.28 16.82 -4.34
C THR A 52 11.91 16.60 -4.96
N GLN A 53 11.68 17.18 -6.14
CA GLN A 53 10.45 16.96 -6.91
C GLN A 53 10.32 15.50 -7.32
N ILE A 54 9.13 14.93 -7.12
CA ILE A 54 8.75 13.60 -7.62
C ILE A 54 8.41 13.75 -9.11
N LYS A 55 9.10 13.00 -9.98
CA LYS A 55 8.79 12.97 -11.41
C LYS A 55 7.59 12.06 -11.64
N LEU A 56 6.68 12.48 -12.52
CA LEU A 56 5.52 11.67 -12.91
C LEU A 56 5.70 11.24 -14.36
N LEU A 57 5.69 9.94 -14.62
CA LEU A 57 5.85 9.37 -15.95
C LEU A 57 4.61 8.57 -16.34
N ALA A 58 3.79 9.15 -17.23
CA ALA A 58 2.70 8.47 -17.89
C ALA A 58 3.22 7.50 -18.98
N HIS A 59 2.37 6.55 -19.39
CA HIS A 59 2.67 5.59 -20.47
C HIS A 59 3.94 4.76 -20.20
N ALA A 60 4.24 4.52 -18.94
CA ALA A 60 5.46 3.81 -18.55
C ALA A 60 5.40 2.34 -18.94
N LYS A 61 6.55 1.79 -19.31
CA LYS A 61 6.77 0.34 -19.46
C LYS A 61 7.69 -0.12 -18.35
N ILE A 62 7.15 -0.81 -17.37
CA ILE A 62 7.89 -1.29 -16.19
C ILE A 62 8.32 -2.72 -16.50
N SER A 63 9.63 -2.91 -16.72
CA SER A 63 10.18 -4.20 -17.19
C SER A 63 9.51 -4.71 -18.48
N GLY A 64 9.02 -3.80 -19.33
CA GLY A 64 8.30 -4.12 -20.56
C GLY A 64 6.78 -4.28 -20.42
N ASP A 65 6.26 -4.32 -19.19
CA ASP A 65 4.82 -4.42 -18.90
C ASP A 65 4.16 -3.04 -18.74
N VAL A 66 2.91 -2.92 -19.17
CA VAL A 66 2.05 -1.73 -19.05
C VAL A 66 0.96 -1.91 -17.99
N ASN A 67 0.73 -3.12 -17.48
CA ASN A 67 -0.25 -3.43 -16.44
C ASN A 67 0.31 -3.19 -15.04
N ASN A 68 1.04 -2.08 -14.85
CA ASN A 68 1.62 -1.77 -13.56
C ASN A 68 1.80 -0.26 -13.34
N ALA A 69 1.84 0.13 -12.07
CA ALA A 69 2.36 1.40 -11.61
C ALA A 69 3.49 1.15 -10.61
N LEU A 70 4.36 2.14 -10.40
CA LEU A 70 5.56 1.96 -9.60
C LEU A 70 6.05 3.28 -9.00
N TYR A 71 6.22 3.30 -7.69
CA TYR A 71 7.07 4.25 -7.01
C TYR A 71 8.53 3.79 -7.04
N GLN A 72 9.36 4.59 -7.69
CA GLN A 72 10.81 4.43 -7.67
C GLN A 72 11.43 5.47 -6.72
N PRO A 73 12.05 5.03 -5.61
CA PRO A 73 12.70 5.95 -4.69
C PRO A 73 13.94 6.60 -5.32
N ALA A 74 14.34 7.75 -4.78
CA ALA A 74 15.56 8.43 -5.18
C ALA A 74 16.79 7.51 -5.00
N SER A 75 17.65 7.46 -6.00
CA SER A 75 18.85 6.60 -5.99
C SER A 75 19.97 7.25 -6.79
N GLY A 76 21.19 7.28 -6.23
CA GLY A 76 22.38 7.73 -6.96
C GLY A 76 22.29 9.15 -7.54
N GLY A 77 21.55 10.06 -6.89
CA GLY A 77 21.33 11.43 -7.37
C GLY A 77 20.14 11.60 -8.32
N ALA A 78 19.48 10.51 -8.72
CA ALA A 78 18.22 10.58 -9.45
C ALA A 78 17.07 10.98 -8.52
N ALA A 79 16.18 11.83 -9.03
CA ALA A 79 14.93 12.19 -8.37
C ALA A 79 14.01 10.96 -8.20
N PRO A 80 13.19 10.92 -7.15
CA PRO A 80 12.15 9.89 -7.02
C PRO A 80 11.13 10.03 -8.15
N MET A 81 10.48 8.92 -8.53
CA MET A 81 9.56 8.89 -9.67
C MET A 81 8.33 8.04 -9.36
N ILE A 82 7.18 8.44 -9.90
CA ILE A 82 5.99 7.61 -10.04
C ILE A 82 5.83 7.30 -11.52
N LEU A 83 5.85 6.01 -11.85
CA LEU A 83 5.69 5.50 -13.20
C LEU A 83 4.31 4.85 -13.30
N VAL A 84 3.54 5.19 -14.33
CA VAL A 84 2.17 4.68 -14.50
C VAL A 84 2.02 4.13 -15.91
N GLY A 85 1.73 2.84 -15.99
CA GLY A 85 1.45 2.15 -17.25
C GLY A 85 0.03 2.39 -17.76
N ASP A 86 -0.19 2.09 -19.03
CA ASP A 86 -1.47 2.30 -19.70
C ASP A 86 -2.50 1.19 -19.50
N GLY A 87 -2.11 0.08 -18.85
CA GLY A 87 -2.84 -1.16 -18.94
C GLY A 87 -2.92 -1.69 -20.39
N ASP A 88 -3.42 -2.90 -20.55
CA ASP A 88 -3.65 -3.51 -21.86
C ASP A 88 -5.15 -3.72 -22.18
N GLY A 89 -6.03 -3.29 -21.27
CA GLY A 89 -7.49 -3.47 -21.35
C GLY A 89 -7.95 -4.92 -21.09
N ASN A 90 -7.03 -5.87 -20.95
CA ASN A 90 -7.29 -7.27 -20.65
C ASN A 90 -7.02 -7.57 -19.17
N VAL A 91 -5.82 -7.27 -18.68
CA VAL A 91 -5.41 -7.48 -17.30
C VAL A 91 -5.87 -6.29 -16.45
N LEU A 92 -5.51 -5.07 -16.88
CA LEU A 92 -5.93 -3.80 -16.27
C LEU A 92 -6.36 -2.80 -17.34
N GLN A 93 -7.30 -1.92 -16.99
CA GLN A 93 -7.58 -0.70 -17.78
C GLN A 93 -6.48 0.34 -17.54
N ASN A 94 -6.62 1.53 -18.14
CA ASN A 94 -5.65 2.61 -17.99
C ASN A 94 -5.46 3.05 -16.54
N LEU A 95 -4.27 2.80 -15.99
CA LEU A 95 -3.97 3.09 -14.61
C LEU A 95 -3.85 4.59 -14.34
N GLY A 96 -3.47 5.39 -15.35
CA GLY A 96 -3.30 6.83 -15.20
C GLY A 96 -4.60 7.62 -15.20
N THR A 97 -5.75 6.96 -15.40
CA THR A 97 -7.07 7.59 -15.26
C THR A 97 -7.68 7.39 -13.88
N ASP A 98 -7.07 6.56 -13.03
CA ASP A 98 -7.58 6.25 -11.70
C ASP A 98 -6.80 7.01 -10.62
N ALA A 99 -7.52 7.79 -9.81
CA ALA A 99 -6.93 8.61 -8.75
C ALA A 99 -6.26 7.76 -7.65
N ASP A 100 -6.73 6.54 -7.45
CA ASP A 100 -6.27 5.66 -6.39
C ASP A 100 -4.88 5.13 -6.69
N VAL A 101 -4.58 4.83 -7.95
CA VAL A 101 -3.26 4.37 -8.38
C VAL A 101 -2.18 5.35 -7.96
N VAL A 102 -2.30 6.62 -8.36
CA VAL A 102 -1.26 7.61 -8.03
C VAL A 102 -1.24 7.98 -6.55
N SER A 103 -2.37 7.83 -5.85
CA SER A 103 -2.43 8.00 -4.40
C SER A 103 -1.67 6.91 -3.67
N HIS A 104 -1.82 5.65 -4.11
CA HIS A 104 -1.10 4.51 -3.61
C HIS A 104 0.41 4.66 -3.85
N GLU A 105 0.83 5.00 -5.08
CA GLU A 105 2.26 5.21 -5.38
C GLU A 105 2.86 6.38 -4.59
N LEU A 106 2.10 7.45 -4.35
CA LEU A 106 2.53 8.52 -3.44
C LEU A 106 2.60 8.05 -1.98
N GLY A 107 1.74 7.11 -1.58
CA GLY A 107 1.80 6.44 -0.29
C GLY A 107 3.14 5.71 -0.08
N HIS A 108 3.64 5.01 -1.09
CA HIS A 108 4.99 4.43 -1.02
C HIS A 108 6.09 5.47 -0.81
N HIS A 109 5.97 6.67 -1.41
CA HIS A 109 6.91 7.75 -1.14
C HIS A 109 6.94 8.14 0.35
N VAL A 110 5.77 8.24 1.00
CA VAL A 110 5.65 8.51 2.43
C VAL A 110 6.33 7.42 3.26
N VAL A 111 6.00 6.16 3.01
CA VAL A 111 6.51 5.03 3.80
C VAL A 111 8.03 4.84 3.61
N TYR A 112 8.53 5.02 2.39
CA TYR A 112 9.95 4.81 2.07
C TYR A 112 10.89 5.80 2.77
N LYS A 113 10.38 6.91 3.31
CA LYS A 113 11.19 7.86 4.09
C LYS A 113 11.78 7.24 5.34
N THR A 114 11.14 6.22 5.89
CA THR A 114 11.60 5.52 7.10
C THR A 114 11.81 4.03 6.86
N VAL A 115 10.84 3.33 6.25
CA VAL A 115 10.93 1.90 5.93
C VAL A 115 11.58 1.74 4.56
N THR A 116 12.90 1.61 4.51
CA THR A 116 13.65 1.51 3.25
C THR A 116 13.90 0.07 2.79
N ASP A 117 13.69 -0.93 3.64
CA ASP A 117 13.68 -2.33 3.23
C ASP A 117 12.33 -2.67 2.59
N ILE A 118 12.39 -3.40 1.49
CA ILE A 118 11.25 -3.75 0.63
C ILE A 118 11.11 -5.26 0.50
N ARG A 119 11.35 -5.97 1.62
CA ARG A 119 11.30 -7.44 1.73
C ARG A 119 10.49 -7.84 2.95
N GLY A 120 10.00 -9.08 2.95
CA GLY A 120 9.31 -9.67 4.09
C GLY A 120 8.16 -8.80 4.60
N GLU A 121 8.04 -8.66 5.92
CA GLU A 121 7.01 -7.82 6.55
C GLU A 121 7.11 -6.35 6.13
N SER A 122 8.33 -5.81 5.90
CA SER A 122 8.50 -4.42 5.49
C SER A 122 7.84 -4.15 4.14
N LEU A 123 7.93 -5.07 3.18
CA LEU A 123 7.20 -4.95 1.92
C LEU A 123 5.68 -4.97 2.15
N VAL A 124 5.19 -5.83 3.03
CA VAL A 124 3.75 -5.88 3.36
C VAL A 124 3.29 -4.57 4.00
N ILE A 125 4.12 -3.95 4.85
CA ILE A 125 3.86 -2.62 5.42
C ILE A 125 3.84 -1.53 4.35
N HIS A 126 4.74 -1.57 3.37
CA HIS A 126 4.72 -0.64 2.22
C HIS A 126 3.38 -0.65 1.50
N GLU A 127 2.93 -1.84 1.11
CA GLU A 127 1.68 -2.04 0.37
C GLU A 127 0.46 -1.65 1.23
N ALA A 128 0.44 -2.09 2.49
CA ALA A 128 -0.69 -1.84 3.38
C ALA A 128 -0.89 -0.37 3.71
N LEU A 129 0.19 0.36 3.99
CA LEU A 129 0.09 1.79 4.31
C LEU A 129 -0.25 2.62 3.07
N ALA A 130 0.27 2.27 1.90
CA ALA A 130 -0.10 2.91 0.64
C ALA A 130 -1.59 2.72 0.31
N ASP A 131 -2.12 1.51 0.50
CA ASP A 131 -3.56 1.23 0.40
C ASP A 131 -4.36 2.05 1.42
N TYR A 132 -3.98 2.01 2.70
CA TYR A 132 -4.71 2.72 3.75
C TYR A 132 -4.75 4.24 3.53
N PHE A 133 -3.65 4.88 3.12
CA PHE A 133 -3.66 6.32 2.82
C PHE A 133 -4.61 6.64 1.68
N THR A 134 -4.72 5.75 0.69
CA THR A 134 -5.68 5.91 -0.40
C THR A 134 -7.11 5.79 0.12
N PHE A 135 -7.42 4.79 0.95
CA PHE A 135 -8.73 4.62 1.56
C PHE A 135 -9.14 5.80 2.43
N ALA A 136 -8.23 6.26 3.28
CA ALA A 136 -8.46 7.41 4.15
C ALA A 136 -8.68 8.70 3.36
N ARG A 137 -7.95 8.90 2.25
CA ARG A 137 -8.13 10.06 1.37
C ARG A 137 -9.50 10.06 0.68
N THR A 138 -9.92 8.92 0.15
CA THR A 138 -11.15 8.82 -0.64
C THR A 138 -12.39 8.60 0.22
N GLY A 139 -12.21 8.10 1.44
CA GLY A 139 -13.30 7.58 2.26
C GLY A 139 -13.91 6.29 1.70
N ASN A 140 -13.27 5.66 0.71
CA ASN A 140 -13.68 4.42 0.06
C ASN A 140 -12.69 3.30 0.40
N ALA A 141 -13.19 2.14 0.82
CA ALA A 141 -12.35 0.98 1.13
C ALA A 141 -11.79 0.28 -0.12
N CYS A 142 -12.32 0.60 -1.30
CA CYS A 142 -11.98 -0.04 -2.55
C CYS A 142 -10.83 0.71 -3.25
N LEU A 143 -9.80 -0.03 -3.68
CA LEU A 143 -8.68 0.51 -4.44
C LEU A 143 -8.86 0.20 -5.93
N GLY A 144 -8.71 1.21 -6.79
CA GLY A 144 -8.52 1.01 -8.23
C GLY A 144 -9.78 0.48 -8.92
N GLU A 145 -10.92 1.08 -8.61
CA GLU A 145 -12.22 0.65 -9.13
C GLU A 145 -12.30 0.69 -10.65
N SER A 146 -11.74 1.74 -11.24
CA SER A 146 -11.85 1.97 -12.68
C SER A 146 -10.87 1.14 -13.50
N ILE A 147 -9.89 0.49 -12.85
CA ILE A 147 -8.83 -0.26 -13.53
C ILE A 147 -9.09 -1.76 -13.64
N CYS A 148 -10.16 -2.26 -13.02
CA CYS A 148 -10.55 -3.68 -13.04
C CYS A 148 -11.42 -4.01 -14.26
N PRO A 149 -10.89 -4.66 -15.31
CA PRO A 149 -11.66 -4.92 -16.52
C PRO A 149 -12.55 -6.15 -16.37
N ASN A 150 -13.61 -6.21 -17.17
CA ASN A 150 -14.51 -7.36 -17.25
C ASN A 150 -13.99 -8.41 -18.26
N THR A 151 -12.80 -8.95 -18.02
CA THR A 151 -12.22 -10.03 -18.83
C THR A 151 -11.91 -11.26 -17.95
N PRO A 152 -11.76 -12.47 -18.52
CA PRO A 152 -11.39 -13.66 -17.75
C PRO A 152 -10.09 -13.50 -16.94
N VAL A 153 -9.15 -12.67 -17.42
CA VAL A 153 -7.86 -12.44 -16.75
C VAL A 153 -8.00 -11.34 -15.69
N GLY A 154 -8.64 -10.21 -16.01
CA GLY A 154 -8.86 -9.12 -15.05
C GLY A 154 -9.67 -9.55 -13.83
N LEU A 155 -10.63 -10.47 -14.02
CA LEU A 155 -11.40 -11.08 -12.93
C LEU A 155 -10.55 -11.84 -11.90
N GLN A 156 -9.32 -12.23 -12.25
CA GLN A 156 -8.40 -12.95 -11.35
C GLN A 156 -7.43 -12.01 -10.62
N VAL A 157 -7.25 -10.78 -11.12
CA VAL A 157 -6.32 -9.81 -10.55
C VAL A 157 -7.00 -8.95 -9.48
N CYS A 158 -8.30 -8.68 -9.63
CA CYS A 158 -9.07 -7.86 -8.70
C CYS A 158 -9.56 -8.68 -7.50
N ALA A 159 -9.19 -8.26 -6.28
CA ALA A 159 -9.61 -8.90 -5.03
C ALA A 159 -11.14 -8.96 -4.89
N VAL A 160 -11.85 -7.92 -5.33
CA VAL A 160 -13.30 -7.97 -5.53
C VAL A 160 -13.56 -7.92 -7.04
N PRO A 161 -14.05 -9.02 -7.65
CA PRO A 161 -14.16 -9.12 -9.11
C PRO A 161 -14.93 -7.96 -9.73
N ARG A 162 -14.30 -7.26 -10.68
CA ARG A 162 -14.84 -6.07 -11.39
C ARG A 162 -15.14 -4.86 -10.49
N GLN A 163 -14.62 -4.85 -9.27
CA GLN A 163 -14.92 -3.79 -8.31
C GLN A 163 -13.64 -3.23 -7.72
N CYS A 164 -12.79 -4.04 -7.12
CA CYS A 164 -11.63 -3.54 -6.39
C CYS A 164 -10.39 -4.34 -6.75
N LEU A 165 -9.30 -3.66 -7.07
CA LEU A 165 -7.99 -4.30 -7.13
C LEU A 165 -7.65 -4.88 -5.75
N ARG A 166 -7.91 -4.11 -4.69
CA ARG A 166 -7.77 -4.48 -3.28
C ARG A 166 -8.85 -3.77 -2.44
N SER A 167 -9.19 -4.31 -1.28
CA SER A 167 -10.19 -3.71 -0.39
C SER A 167 -9.79 -3.72 1.08
N GLY A 168 -10.06 -2.62 1.78
CA GLY A 168 -10.03 -2.54 3.25
C GLY A 168 -11.21 -3.24 3.94
N GLU A 169 -12.29 -3.53 3.20
CA GLU A 169 -13.45 -4.31 3.68
C GLU A 169 -13.19 -5.80 3.51
N ASN A 170 -12.26 -6.32 4.30
CA ASN A 170 -11.93 -7.74 4.38
C ASN A 170 -11.80 -8.17 5.85
N ASP A 171 -11.75 -9.47 6.11
CA ASP A 171 -11.55 -10.03 7.45
C ASP A 171 -10.26 -10.86 7.56
N TYR A 172 -9.30 -10.68 6.65
CA TYR A 172 -8.02 -11.39 6.70
C TYR A 172 -7.32 -11.21 8.05
N ALA A 173 -6.85 -12.31 8.64
CA ALA A 173 -5.99 -12.29 9.81
C ALA A 173 -4.64 -12.96 9.56
N TYR A 174 -3.64 -12.53 10.31
CA TYR A 174 -2.31 -13.10 10.25
C TYR A 174 -2.33 -14.57 10.69
N GLY A 175 -1.85 -15.45 9.81
CA GLY A 175 -1.80 -16.90 10.04
C GLY A 175 -2.98 -17.67 9.47
N ASP A 176 -4.00 -16.99 8.94
CA ASP A 176 -5.11 -17.65 8.27
C ASP A 176 -4.64 -18.33 6.97
N ALA A 177 -5.26 -19.47 6.64
CA ALA A 177 -4.91 -20.25 5.45
C ALA A 177 -5.26 -19.54 4.13
N ASP A 178 -6.21 -18.61 4.16
CA ASP A 178 -6.65 -17.82 3.02
C ASP A 178 -5.94 -16.46 2.91
N LEU A 179 -5.05 -16.11 3.86
CA LEU A 179 -4.23 -14.91 3.76
C LEU A 179 -3.21 -15.06 2.62
N PRO A 180 -3.24 -14.21 1.58
CA PRO A 180 -2.33 -14.32 0.45
C PRO A 180 -0.85 -14.25 0.86
N GLU A 181 0.01 -14.96 0.13
CA GLU A 181 1.46 -14.93 0.34
C GLU A 181 2.11 -13.69 -0.28
N GLN A 182 1.62 -13.28 -1.45
CA GLN A 182 2.17 -12.18 -2.23
C GLN A 182 1.91 -10.85 -1.50
N ALA A 183 2.95 -10.01 -1.36
CA ALA A 183 2.91 -8.88 -0.43
C ALA A 183 1.85 -7.81 -0.73
N HIS A 184 1.58 -7.52 -2.01
CA HIS A 184 0.53 -6.58 -2.43
C HIS A 184 -0.85 -7.06 -1.97
N LEU A 185 -1.14 -8.35 -2.12
CA LEU A 185 -2.40 -8.94 -1.64
C LEU A 185 -2.42 -9.14 -0.13
N ARG A 186 -1.28 -9.54 0.46
CA ARG A 186 -1.11 -9.74 1.90
C ARG A 186 -1.27 -8.44 2.67
N GLY A 187 -0.87 -7.29 2.11
CA GLY A 187 -1.03 -5.97 2.72
C GLY A 187 -2.46 -5.66 3.16
N GLN A 188 -3.46 -6.27 2.51
CA GLN A 188 -4.88 -6.10 2.82
C GLN A 188 -5.25 -6.43 4.27
N PHE A 189 -4.52 -7.32 4.96
CA PHE A 189 -4.82 -7.61 6.36
C PHE A 189 -4.46 -6.43 7.28
N ILE A 190 -3.36 -5.71 6.98
CA ILE A 190 -2.96 -4.52 7.73
C ILE A 190 -3.79 -3.31 7.30
N SER A 191 -4.02 -3.09 5.99
CA SER A 191 -4.86 -1.97 5.56
C SER A 191 -6.32 -2.15 6.02
N GLY A 192 -6.82 -3.39 6.07
CA GLY A 192 -8.10 -3.75 6.67
C GLY A 192 -8.13 -3.58 8.19
N LEU A 193 -7.05 -3.89 8.91
CA LEU A 193 -6.90 -3.57 10.34
C LEU A 193 -7.10 -2.07 10.58
N LEU A 194 -6.40 -1.23 9.81
CA LEU A 194 -6.48 0.23 9.95
C LEU A 194 -7.84 0.78 9.55
N TRP A 195 -8.48 0.19 8.52
CA TRP A 195 -9.84 0.54 8.11
C TRP A 195 -10.89 0.19 9.19
N ASP A 196 -10.76 -0.99 9.81
CA ASP A 196 -11.63 -1.44 10.90
C ASP A 196 -11.60 -0.50 12.11
N LEU A 197 -10.44 0.08 12.44
CA LEU A 197 -10.33 1.04 13.54
C LEU A 197 -11.32 2.20 13.37
N THR A 198 -11.53 2.63 12.13
CA THR A 198 -12.52 3.65 11.80
C THR A 198 -13.93 3.08 11.71
N LYS A 199 -14.13 2.03 10.91
CA LYS A 199 -15.49 1.58 10.53
C LYS A 199 -16.15 0.65 11.54
N LYS A 200 -15.37 -0.18 12.24
CA LYS A 200 -15.88 -1.15 13.22
C LYS A 200 -15.68 -0.64 14.66
N ASP A 201 -14.58 0.04 14.92
CA ASP A 201 -14.22 0.46 16.28
C ASP A 201 -14.50 1.94 16.58
N ASN A 202 -15.02 2.69 15.61
CA ASN A 202 -15.48 4.08 15.76
C ASN A 202 -14.40 5.07 16.20
N ILE A 203 -13.12 4.81 15.90
CA ILE A 203 -12.09 5.85 16.01
C ILE A 203 -12.29 6.83 14.84
N PRO A 204 -12.38 8.16 15.08
CA PRO A 204 -12.49 9.13 13.99
C PRO A 204 -11.41 8.92 12.93
N GLN A 205 -11.77 8.98 11.65
CA GLN A 205 -10.83 8.70 10.56
C GLN A 205 -9.61 9.63 10.57
N ASP A 206 -9.81 10.91 10.91
CA ASP A 206 -8.74 11.90 11.03
C ASP A 206 -7.75 11.51 12.15
N ASP A 207 -8.24 10.94 13.26
CA ASP A 207 -7.41 10.48 14.36
C ASP A 207 -6.59 9.24 13.96
N VAL A 208 -7.21 8.25 13.29
CA VAL A 208 -6.46 7.08 12.76
C VAL A 208 -5.44 7.53 11.72
N THR A 209 -5.79 8.46 10.84
CA THR A 209 -4.89 9.00 9.82
C THR A 209 -3.70 9.70 10.46
N SER A 210 -3.94 10.55 11.47
CA SER A 210 -2.90 11.22 12.24
C SER A 210 -2.00 10.22 12.97
N LEU A 211 -2.59 9.22 13.63
CA LEU A 211 -1.85 8.13 14.28
C LEU A 211 -0.91 7.45 13.30
N VAL A 212 -1.42 7.01 12.14
CA VAL A 212 -0.63 6.26 11.15
C VAL A 212 0.46 7.12 10.52
N LEU A 213 0.16 8.35 10.09
CA LEU A 213 1.17 9.24 9.47
C LEU A 213 2.32 9.54 10.44
N LYS A 214 2.02 9.80 11.71
CA LYS A 214 3.06 10.06 12.73
C LYS A 214 3.79 8.78 13.13
N SER A 215 3.12 7.64 13.10
CA SER A 215 3.75 6.34 13.34
C SER A 215 4.81 6.04 12.30
N VAL A 216 4.60 6.41 11.03
CA VAL A 216 5.59 6.23 9.95
C VAL A 216 6.92 6.89 10.31
N ASP A 217 6.92 8.06 10.94
CA ASP A 217 8.15 8.77 11.35
C ASP A 217 8.89 8.06 12.51
N LEU A 218 8.22 7.17 13.26
CA LEU A 218 8.84 6.36 14.32
C LEU A 218 9.39 5.02 13.83
N LEU A 219 9.02 4.60 12.61
CA LEU A 219 9.47 3.35 12.01
C LEU A 219 10.96 3.42 11.62
N VAL A 220 11.55 2.24 11.49
CA VAL A 220 12.91 2.01 11.00
C VAL A 220 12.93 1.24 9.68
N SER A 221 14.10 1.18 9.05
CA SER A 221 14.32 0.62 7.71
C SER A 221 13.64 -0.73 7.47
N ASN A 222 13.76 -1.66 8.42
CA ASN A 222 13.25 -3.03 8.34
C ASN A 222 12.02 -3.25 9.26
N SER A 223 11.18 -2.22 9.43
CA SER A 223 9.98 -2.33 10.26
C SER A 223 9.02 -3.39 9.75
N GLY A 224 8.31 -4.02 10.68
CA GLY A 224 7.34 -5.09 10.43
C GLY A 224 6.07 -4.86 11.24
N TYR A 225 5.25 -5.90 11.43
CA TYR A 225 3.92 -5.74 12.03
C TYR A 225 3.96 -5.22 13.46
N LYS A 226 4.83 -5.80 14.31
CA LYS A 226 5.02 -5.33 15.70
C LYS A 226 5.45 -3.87 15.77
N HIS A 227 6.38 -3.48 14.89
CA HIS A 227 6.89 -2.11 14.83
C HIS A 227 5.77 -1.10 14.51
N LEU A 228 4.91 -1.40 13.53
CA LEU A 228 3.79 -0.53 13.19
C LEU A 228 2.83 -0.35 14.36
N ILE A 229 2.39 -1.45 14.99
CA ILE A 229 1.44 -1.37 16.10
C ILE A 229 2.04 -0.60 17.28
N VAL A 230 3.28 -0.91 17.68
CA VAL A 230 3.94 -0.19 18.79
C VAL A 230 4.13 1.29 18.48
N ALA A 231 4.48 1.65 17.23
CA ALA A 231 4.57 3.05 16.82
C ALA A 231 3.22 3.77 16.98
N MET A 232 2.10 3.14 16.59
CA MET A 232 0.77 3.71 16.78
C MET A 232 0.42 3.91 18.26
N LEU A 233 0.78 2.96 19.12
CA LEU A 233 0.54 3.10 20.56
C LEU A 233 1.41 4.22 21.18
N LEU A 234 2.65 4.38 20.72
CA LEU A 234 3.52 5.47 21.18
C LEU A 234 2.95 6.84 20.77
N VAL A 235 2.41 6.97 19.55
CA VAL A 235 1.74 8.21 19.12
C VAL A 235 0.44 8.43 19.90
N ASP A 236 -0.37 7.39 20.11
CA ASP A 236 -1.59 7.47 20.93
C ASP A 236 -1.30 7.94 22.35
N HIS A 237 -0.25 7.40 22.97
CA HIS A 237 0.20 7.86 24.29
C HIS A 237 0.59 9.34 24.27
N ALA A 238 1.47 9.72 23.33
CA ALA A 238 2.05 11.06 23.29
C ALA A 238 1.02 12.16 22.95
N GLU A 239 0.04 11.88 22.09
CA GLU A 239 -0.84 12.92 21.53
C GLU A 239 -2.30 12.76 21.90
N PHE A 240 -2.74 11.53 22.10
CA PHE A 240 -4.14 11.19 22.40
C PHE A 240 -4.33 10.74 23.84
N ARG A 241 -3.27 10.74 24.66
CA ARG A 241 -3.29 10.41 26.10
C ARG A 241 -3.89 9.01 26.34
N ASP A 242 -3.40 8.03 25.59
CA ASP A 242 -3.80 6.61 25.69
C ASP A 242 -5.27 6.33 25.36
N LYS A 243 -5.94 7.27 24.67
CA LYS A 243 -7.37 7.16 24.36
C LYS A 243 -7.70 5.93 23.51
N TYR A 244 -6.83 5.57 22.57
CA TYR A 244 -7.11 4.53 21.58
C TYR A 244 -6.33 3.23 21.81
N CYS A 245 -5.37 3.21 22.73
CA CYS A 245 -4.49 2.06 22.94
C CYS A 245 -5.24 0.73 23.14
N PRO A 246 -6.27 0.62 24.01
CA PRO A 246 -7.00 -0.64 24.19
C PRO A 246 -7.65 -1.12 22.89
N THR A 247 -8.22 -0.19 22.12
CA THR A 247 -8.90 -0.47 20.85
C THR A 247 -7.92 -0.91 19.77
N ILE A 248 -6.79 -0.22 19.62
CA ILE A 248 -5.73 -0.57 18.67
C ILE A 248 -5.21 -1.99 18.95
N LEU A 249 -4.90 -2.30 20.21
CA LEU A 249 -4.44 -3.63 20.60
C LEU A 249 -5.51 -4.70 20.40
N ALA A 250 -6.76 -4.43 20.76
CA ALA A 250 -7.86 -5.38 20.56
C ALA A 250 -8.05 -5.70 19.07
N ARG A 251 -8.07 -4.68 18.20
CA ARG A 251 -8.20 -4.87 16.75
C ARG A 251 -7.02 -5.62 16.15
N ALA A 252 -5.80 -5.33 16.58
CA ALA A 252 -4.61 -6.07 16.15
C ALA A 252 -4.67 -7.55 16.54
N LYS A 253 -5.19 -7.87 17.73
CA LYS A 253 -5.39 -9.25 18.19
C LYS A 253 -6.46 -9.98 17.37
N VAL A 254 -7.57 -9.31 17.05
CA VAL A 254 -8.62 -9.84 16.14
C VAL A 254 -8.01 -10.18 14.77
N ARG A 255 -7.06 -9.37 14.29
CA ARG A 255 -6.33 -9.59 13.03
C ARG A 255 -5.15 -10.58 13.15
N GLY A 256 -5.14 -11.42 14.18
CA GLY A 256 -4.18 -12.53 14.34
C GLY A 256 -2.82 -12.15 14.91
N LEU A 257 -2.59 -10.89 15.30
CA LEU A 257 -1.28 -10.44 15.78
C LEU A 257 -1.00 -10.75 17.28
N SER A 258 -1.87 -11.54 17.93
CA SER A 258 -1.75 -11.84 19.37
C SER A 258 -0.39 -12.43 19.77
N GLY A 259 0.16 -13.36 18.97
CA GLY A 259 1.47 -13.97 19.26
C GLY A 259 2.63 -12.98 19.12
N ILE A 260 2.56 -12.12 18.09
CA ILE A 260 3.56 -11.09 17.80
C ILE A 260 3.55 -9.97 18.86
N LEU A 261 2.40 -9.72 19.47
CA LEU A 261 2.17 -8.66 20.46
C LEU A 261 2.07 -9.18 21.90
N SER A 262 2.58 -10.38 22.18
CA SER A 262 2.42 -11.05 23.48
C SER A 262 3.04 -10.28 24.66
N ASP A 263 4.06 -9.46 24.39
CA ASP A 263 4.77 -8.60 25.33
C ASP A 263 4.38 -7.11 25.24
N VAL A 264 3.35 -6.77 24.44
CA VAL A 264 2.89 -5.39 24.24
C VAL A 264 1.56 -5.16 24.96
N SER A 265 1.55 -4.16 25.84
CA SER A 265 0.35 -3.70 26.55
C SER A 265 0.31 -2.17 26.64
N CYS A 266 -0.86 -1.58 26.91
CA CYS A 266 -0.95 -0.14 27.15
C CYS A 266 -0.06 0.31 28.33
N SER A 267 0.02 -0.48 29.40
CA SER A 267 0.91 -0.18 30.54
C SER A 267 2.40 -0.25 30.18
N SER A 268 2.79 -1.13 29.26
CA SER A 268 4.18 -1.18 28.78
C SER A 268 4.58 0.09 28.03
N ILE A 269 3.64 0.71 27.31
CA ILE A 269 3.85 1.95 26.56
C ILE A 269 3.97 3.15 27.49
N THR A 270 3.05 3.30 28.46
CA THR A 270 3.01 4.46 29.38
C THR A 270 4.21 4.55 30.32
N SER A 271 4.89 3.43 30.57
CA SER A 271 6.10 3.40 31.38
C SER A 271 7.34 3.97 30.68
N SER A 272 7.26 4.22 29.36
CA SER A 272 8.35 4.82 28.58
C SER A 272 8.40 6.33 28.78
N THR A 273 9.43 6.81 29.47
CA THR A 273 9.69 8.26 29.64
C THR A 273 10.31 8.92 28.41
N ASN A 274 10.67 8.15 27.37
CA ASN A 274 11.29 8.66 26.16
C ASN A 274 10.26 8.83 25.04
N SER A 275 9.57 9.97 25.04
CA SER A 275 8.59 10.37 24.02
C SER A 275 9.19 10.65 22.62
N GLN A 276 10.50 10.54 22.44
CA GLN A 276 11.20 10.79 21.17
C GLN A 276 12.09 9.64 20.68
N ALA A 277 12.07 8.50 21.37
CA ALA A 277 12.82 7.33 20.95
C ALA A 277 12.11 6.62 19.78
N ASN A 278 12.85 6.27 18.72
CA ASN A 278 12.30 5.44 17.64
C ASN A 278 11.79 4.09 18.18
N VAL A 279 10.92 3.42 17.42
CA VAL A 279 10.28 2.17 17.88
C VAL A 279 11.28 1.10 18.32
N THR A 280 12.46 1.03 17.67
CA THR A 280 13.51 0.08 17.99
C THR A 280 14.15 0.34 19.35
N THR A 281 14.33 1.62 19.71
CA THR A 281 14.86 1.98 21.03
C THR A 281 13.89 1.52 22.11
N PHE A 282 12.59 1.77 21.93
CA PHE A 282 11.57 1.27 22.85
C PHE A 282 11.63 -0.26 22.98
N LEU A 283 11.60 -0.97 21.84
CA LEU A 283 11.64 -2.43 21.81
C LEU A 283 12.91 -3.03 22.43
N ASN A 284 14.06 -2.36 22.29
CA ASN A 284 15.34 -2.81 22.87
C ASN A 284 15.49 -2.46 24.36
N THR A 285 14.82 -1.42 24.85
CA THR A 285 14.86 -1.04 26.28
C THR A 285 13.88 -1.82 27.15
N GLY A 286 12.82 -2.39 26.55
CA GLY A 286 11.81 -3.20 27.24
C GLY A 286 12.12 -4.71 27.30
N GLY A 287 13.21 -5.17 26.69
CA GLY A 287 13.64 -6.57 26.70
C GLY A 287 15.15 -6.65 26.58
N THR A 288 15.79 -7.29 27.54
CA THR A 288 17.24 -7.51 27.57
C THR A 288 17.67 -8.25 26.30
N THR A 289 18.20 -7.52 25.32
CA THR A 289 19.41 -7.83 24.53
C THR A 289 19.61 -6.77 23.46
N THR A 290 20.79 -6.17 23.46
CA THR A 290 21.27 -5.19 22.49
C THR A 290 21.43 -5.83 21.10
N PRO A 291 20.88 -5.25 20.01
CA PRO A 291 21.38 -5.50 18.67
C PRO A 291 22.44 -4.46 18.31
N ALA A 292 23.55 -4.95 17.74
CA ALA A 292 24.68 -4.16 17.29
C ALA A 292 24.28 -3.11 16.23
N ALA A 293 24.88 -1.92 16.34
CA ALA A 293 24.80 -0.86 15.36
C ALA A 293 25.23 -1.38 13.97
N THR A 294 24.29 -1.42 13.03
CA THR A 294 24.61 -1.69 11.63
C THR A 294 24.71 -0.35 10.91
N THR A 295 25.91 -0.02 10.45
CA THR A 295 26.17 1.11 9.57
C THR A 295 25.48 0.84 8.23
N SER A 296 24.45 1.60 7.89
CA SER A 296 23.81 1.49 6.57
C SER A 296 24.68 2.20 5.53
N THR A 297 25.37 1.40 4.71
CA THR A 297 25.90 1.88 3.42
C THR A 297 24.73 2.15 2.50
N LYS A 298 24.64 3.37 1.94
CA LYS A 298 23.68 3.76 0.88
C LYS A 298 23.76 2.74 -0.27
N LYS A 299 22.84 1.78 -0.28
CA LYS A 299 22.65 0.83 -1.38
C LYS A 299 21.64 1.46 -2.35
N ALA A 300 21.86 1.27 -3.65
CA ALA A 300 20.93 1.73 -4.67
C ALA A 300 19.50 1.28 -4.32
N GLY A 301 18.56 2.23 -4.25
CA GLY A 301 17.18 1.98 -3.86
C GLY A 301 16.52 1.01 -4.84
N LYS A 302 16.02 -0.12 -4.34
CA LYS A 302 15.13 -1.00 -5.09
C LYS A 302 13.72 -0.39 -5.09
N ALA A 303 12.97 -0.56 -6.18
CA ALA A 303 11.63 -0.02 -6.33
C ALA A 303 10.56 -0.84 -5.57
N CYS A 304 9.47 -0.20 -5.14
CA CYS A 304 8.28 -0.82 -4.55
C CYS A 304 7.16 -0.88 -5.60
N GLY A 305 6.34 -1.94 -5.63
CA GLY A 305 5.16 -2.02 -6.49
C GLY A 305 5.30 -2.83 -7.80
N VAL A 306 6.31 -3.68 -7.98
CA VAL A 306 6.37 -4.53 -9.20
C VAL A 306 5.45 -5.75 -9.05
N LEU A 307 4.35 -5.77 -9.82
CA LEU A 307 3.51 -6.96 -10.01
C LEU A 307 4.24 -8.02 -10.85
N ASN A 308 5.18 -8.77 -10.24
CA ASN A 308 5.74 -9.94 -10.93
C ASN A 308 4.84 -11.16 -10.71
N ALA A 309 4.09 -11.49 -11.76
CA ALA A 309 3.59 -12.84 -12.00
C ALA A 309 4.79 -13.78 -12.25
N GLY A 310 5.15 -14.57 -11.24
CA GLY A 310 6.21 -15.57 -11.35
C GLY A 310 7.03 -15.66 -10.07
N GLY A 311 6.63 -16.58 -9.19
CA GLY A 311 7.44 -17.00 -8.06
C GLY A 311 8.77 -17.59 -8.56
N GLY A 312 9.87 -17.05 -8.06
CA GLY A 312 11.22 -17.53 -8.39
C GLY A 312 12.26 -16.74 -7.60
N SER A 313 12.73 -17.33 -6.51
CA SER A 313 13.79 -16.79 -5.68
C SER A 313 15.10 -16.61 -6.48
N GLY A 314 15.47 -15.34 -6.71
CA GLY A 314 16.85 -14.89 -6.78
C GLY A 314 17.60 -15.10 -8.10
N GLN A 315 18.28 -14.01 -8.49
CA GLN A 315 19.34 -13.88 -9.50
C GLN A 315 18.88 -13.65 -10.94
N ALA A 316 19.42 -12.56 -11.49
CA ALA A 316 19.32 -12.17 -12.87
C ALA A 316 19.98 -13.21 -13.77
N ALA A 317 19.21 -13.77 -14.69
CA ALA A 317 19.67 -14.24 -15.98
C ALA A 317 18.44 -14.27 -16.89
N GLY A 318 18.49 -13.52 -17.98
CA GLY A 318 17.43 -13.59 -18.99
C GLY A 318 17.36 -14.99 -19.59
N LEU A 319 16.15 -15.44 -19.90
CA LEU A 319 15.92 -16.32 -21.03
C LEU A 319 14.43 -16.32 -21.40
N LEU A 320 14.17 -16.16 -22.70
CA LEU A 320 12.94 -16.63 -23.35
C LEU A 320 12.71 -18.12 -23.02
N LEU A 321 11.44 -18.54 -22.92
CA LEU A 321 10.83 -19.60 -23.76
C LEU A 321 9.34 -19.74 -23.37
N ILE A 322 8.43 -19.56 -24.33
CA ILE A 322 7.70 -20.60 -25.10
C ILE A 322 6.62 -21.35 -24.29
N LEU A 323 5.40 -21.17 -24.81
CA LEU A 323 4.13 -21.84 -24.54
C LEU A 323 4.23 -23.35 -24.19
N SER A 324 3.53 -23.72 -23.12
CA SER A 324 2.82 -25.00 -23.05
C SER A 324 1.58 -24.89 -22.15
N LEU A 325 0.41 -24.89 -22.78
CA LEU A 325 -0.86 -25.40 -22.22
C LEU A 325 -0.66 -26.87 -21.76
N PRO A 326 -1.41 -27.37 -20.75
CA PRO A 326 -2.73 -27.93 -21.09
C PRO A 326 -3.81 -27.93 -19.99
N ALA A 327 -5.01 -28.25 -20.49
CA ALA A 327 -6.09 -29.02 -19.87
C ALA A 327 -7.10 -28.30 -18.95
N ALA A 328 -8.24 -28.02 -19.57
CA ALA A 328 -9.54 -27.80 -18.95
C ALA A 328 -9.91 -28.96 -18.00
N ILE A 329 -10.34 -28.61 -16.78
CA ILE A 329 -11.09 -29.51 -15.90
C ILE A 329 -12.55 -29.05 -15.93
N THR A 330 -13.38 -29.83 -16.63
CA THR A 330 -14.84 -29.74 -16.60
C THR A 330 -15.37 -30.21 -15.24
N TRP A 331 -16.09 -29.35 -14.52
CA TRP A 331 -16.87 -29.75 -13.34
C TRP A 331 -18.31 -30.08 -13.74
N VAL A 332 -18.67 -31.36 -13.62
CA VAL A 332 -20.03 -31.87 -13.80
C VAL A 332 -20.85 -31.60 -12.54
N ARG A 333 -21.95 -30.87 -12.71
CA ARG A 333 -22.98 -30.60 -11.70
C ARG A 333 -23.85 -31.85 -11.51
N ARG A 334 -23.78 -32.52 -10.36
CA ARG A 334 -24.79 -33.51 -9.96
C ARG A 334 -25.96 -32.80 -9.26
N LYS A 335 -27.16 -32.89 -9.86
CA LYS A 335 -28.44 -32.62 -9.19
C LYS A 335 -28.68 -33.68 -8.11
N LYS A 336 -29.17 -33.27 -6.95
CA LYS A 336 -29.93 -34.15 -6.05
C LYS A 336 -31.43 -33.89 -6.26
N SER A 337 -32.12 -35.02 -6.37
CA SER A 337 -33.56 -35.25 -6.23
C SER A 337 -34.16 -34.60 -4.99
#